data_AF-A0A1X1RJ38-F1
#
_entry.id   AF-A0A1X1RJ38-F1
#
_cell.length_a   1.000
_cell.length_b   1.000
_cell.length_c   1.000
_cell.angle_alpha   90.00
_cell.angle_beta   90.00
_cell.angle_gamma   90.00
#
_symmetry.space_group_name_H-M   'P 1'
#
loop_
_entity.id
_entity.type
_entity.pdbx_description
1 polymer ?
#
loop_
_entity_poly.entity_id
_entity_poly.type
_entity_poly.pdbx_seq_one_letter_code
_entity_poly.pdbx_strand_id
1 'polypeptide(L)' 'MTAAREVTIDGELLAVSRSYRRRLIGTPAIYVTANGAVVRGVITEHPLSPGGVMLAVTQPDGRWAGIYAGESFIQG' A
#
# COMPACT_ATOMS: atom_id res chain seq x y z
N MET A 1 3.54 1.99 21.75
CA MET A 1 2.61 1.42 20.75
C MET A 1 2.22 2.55 19.84
N THR A 2 2.60 2.51 18.56
CA THR A 2 2.18 3.51 17.58
C THR A 2 0.66 3.38 17.40
N ALA A 3 -0.07 4.49 17.50
CA ALA A 3 -1.51 4.45 17.27
C ALA A 3 -1.76 4.12 15.79
N ALA A 4 -2.67 3.20 15.53
CA ALA A 4 -3.07 2.85 14.17
C ALA A 4 -3.66 4.10 13.49
N ARG A 5 -3.19 4.41 12.28
CA ARG A 5 -3.60 5.61 11.53
C ARG A 5 -4.15 5.21 10.17
N GLU A 6 -5.30 5.76 9.79
CA GLU A 6 -5.78 5.67 8.42
C GLU A 6 -4.96 6.59 7.49
N VAL A 7 -4.49 6.03 6.38
CA VAL A 7 -3.70 6.71 5.36
C VAL A 7 -4.35 6.47 4.01
N THR A 8 -4.75 7.55 3.34
CA THR A 8 -5.21 7.52 1.94
C THR A 8 -4.04 7.70 1.00
N ILE A 9 -3.96 6.87 -0.04
CA ILE A 9 -2.94 6.99 -1.08
C ILE A 9 -3.28 8.17 -1.99
N ASP A 10 -2.42 9.17 -1.98
CA ASP A 10 -2.47 10.25 -2.96
C ASP A 10 -1.88 9.74 -4.28
N GLY A 11 -2.73 9.60 -5.30
CA GLY A 11 -2.35 9.07 -6.61
C GLY A 11 -1.40 9.98 -7.38
N GLU A 12 -1.55 11.30 -7.24
CA GLU A 12 -0.68 12.27 -7.93
C GLU A 12 0.73 12.22 -7.31
N LEU A 13 0.81 12.28 -5.98
CA LEU A 13 2.08 12.13 -5.25
C LEU A 13 2.72 10.76 -5.49
N LEU A 14 1.93 9.69 -5.59
CA LEU A 14 2.43 8.36 -5.90
C LEU A 14 3.12 8.30 -7.26
N ALA A 15 2.55 8.97 -8.27
CA ALA A 15 3.10 9.01 -9.62
C ALA A 15 4.41 9.80 -9.69
N VAL A 16 4.47 10.97 -9.05
CA VAL A 16 5.57 11.94 -9.24
C VAL A 16 6.63 11.94 -8.14
N SER A 17 6.35 11.41 -6.94
CA SER A 17 7.24 11.52 -5.79
C SER A 17 7.82 10.17 -5.33
N ARG A 18 9.08 9.92 -5.72
CA ARG A 18 9.84 8.74 -5.26
C ARG A 18 10.01 8.72 -3.72
N SER A 19 10.12 9.89 -3.09
CA SER A 19 10.24 10.01 -1.63
C SER A 19 8.93 9.70 -0.92
N TYR A 20 7.78 9.98 -1.53
CA TYR A 20 6.49 9.55 -1.00
C TYR A 20 6.38 8.01 -1.02
N ARG A 21 6.67 7.37 -2.16
CA ARG A 21 6.70 5.90 -2.28
C ARG A 21 7.61 5.25 -1.24
N ARG A 22 8.86 5.69 -1.14
CA ARG A 22 9.84 5.14 -0.20
C ARG A 22 9.45 5.24 1.27
N ARG A 23 8.68 6.27 1.65
CA ARG A 23 8.19 6.42 3.03
C ARG A 23 7.11 5.41 3.39
N LEU A 24 6.37 4.92 2.39
CA LEU A 24 5.31 3.94 2.60
C LEU A 24 5.87 2.52 2.65
N ILE A 25 6.85 2.20 1.81
CA ILE A 25 7.47 0.86 1.76
C ILE A 25 8.02 0.43 3.13
N GLY A 26 7.75 -0.83 3.51
CA GLY A 26 8.16 -1.41 4.79
C GLY A 26 7.20 -1.11 5.94
N THR A 27 6.18 -0.28 5.72
CA THR A 27 5.17 0.03 6.73
C THR A 27 4.22 -1.16 6.94
N PRO A 28 3.99 -1.61 8.19
CA PRO A 28 2.91 -2.53 8.51
C PRO A 28 1.55 -1.93 8.15
N ALA A 29 0.73 -2.69 7.41
CA ALA A 29 -0.54 -2.20 6.89
C ALA A 29 -1.65 -3.25 7.03
N ILE A 30 -2.85 -2.76 7.34
CA ILE A 30 -4.11 -3.48 7.23
C ILE A 30 -4.90 -2.80 6.11
N TYR A 31 -5.18 -3.54 5.05
CA TYR A 31 -5.97 -3.08 3.92
C TYR A 31 -7.27 -3.88 3.80
N VAL A 32 -8.38 -3.19 3.60
CA VAL A 32 -9.69 -3.82 3.39
C VAL A 32 -10.02 -3.64 1.92
N THR A 33 -10.08 -4.74 1.19
CA THR A 33 -10.37 -4.75 -0.25
C THR A 33 -11.82 -4.34 -0.51
N ALA A 34 -12.15 -3.98 -1.76
CA ALA A 34 -13.50 -3.59 -2.16
C ALA A 34 -14.59 -4.66 -1.88
N ASN A 35 -14.22 -5.95 -1.84
CA ASN A 35 -15.13 -7.05 -1.48
C ASN A 35 -15.16 -7.37 0.04
N GLY A 36 -14.54 -6.54 0.89
CA GLY A 36 -14.56 -6.65 2.34
C GLY A 36 -13.53 -7.61 2.95
N ALA A 37 -12.61 -8.16 2.15
CA ALA A 37 -11.55 -9.01 2.67
C ALA A 37 -10.47 -8.17 3.37
N VAL A 38 -9.99 -8.64 4.52
CA VAL A 38 -8.94 -7.95 5.28
C VAL A 38 -7.58 -8.58 5.01
N VAL A 39 -6.67 -7.79 4.44
CA VAL A 39 -5.29 -8.16 4.15
C VAL A 39 -4.37 -7.48 5.15
N ARG A 40 -3.51 -8.26 5.81
CA ARG A 40 -2.52 -7.78 6.78
C ARG A 40 -1.12 -8.15 6.30
N GLY A 41 -0.23 -7.17 6.26
CA GLY A 41 1.11 -7.36 5.75
C GLY A 41 1.94 -6.08 5.83
N VAL A 42 2.89 -5.95 4.90
CA VAL A 42 3.75 -4.78 4.78
C VAL A 42 3.60 -4.14 3.40
N ILE A 43 3.73 -2.82 3.33
CA ILE A 43 3.70 -2.11 2.05
C ILE A 43 4.96 -2.43 1.24
N THR A 44 4.78 -2.81 -0.01
CA THR A 44 5.87 -3.11 -0.96
C THR A 44 5.55 -2.55 -2.35
N GLU A 45 6.58 -2.35 -3.18
CA GLU A 45 6.41 -2.02 -4.60
C GLU A 45 6.33 -3.29 -5.43
N HIS A 46 5.35 -3.35 -6.33
CA HIS A 46 5.22 -4.37 -7.37
C HIS A 46 5.31 -3.73 -8.75
N PRO A 47 6.05 -4.31 -9.71
CA PRO A 47 6.14 -3.79 -11.07
C PRO A 47 4.81 -3.98 -11.81
N LEU A 48 4.36 -2.94 -12.52
CA LEU A 48 3.26 -2.98 -13.47
C LEU A 48 3.83 -2.94 -14.89
N SER A 49 3.23 -3.71 -15.80
CA SER A 49 3.55 -3.62 -17.23
C SER A 49 2.72 -2.49 -17.89
N PRO A 50 3.30 -1.58 -18.71
CA PRO A 50 4.69 -1.49 -19.14
C PRO A 50 5.45 -0.39 -18.38
N GLY A 51 6.08 -0.73 -17.24
CA GLY A 51 7.05 0.14 -16.55
C GLY A 51 6.52 0.99 -15.38
N GLY A 52 5.30 0.74 -14.91
CA GLY A 52 4.76 1.37 -13.70
C GLY A 52 5.19 0.63 -12.42
N VAL A 53 4.96 1.24 -11.26
CA VAL A 53 5.00 0.55 -9.96
C VAL A 53 3.68 0.75 -9.23
N MET A 54 3.22 -0.30 -8.57
CA MET A 54 2.04 -0.29 -7.70
C MET A 54 2.48 -0.53 -6.26
N LEU A 55 1.85 0.16 -5.31
CA LEU A 55 1.98 -0.20 -3.91
C LEU A 55 0.97 -1.30 -3.59
N ALA A 56 1.41 -2.28 -2.81
CA ALA A 56 0.55 -3.35 -2.34
C ALA A 56 0.83 -3.66 -0.88
N VAL A 57 -0.19 -4.11 -0.15
CA VAL A 57 0.03 -4.84 1.10
C VAL A 57 0.42 -6.26 0.76
N THR A 58 1.67 -6.64 1.05
CA THR A 58 2.20 -7.99 0.82
C THR A 58 2.26 -8.75 2.12
N GLN A 59 1.66 -9.93 2.12
CA GLN A 59 1.61 -10.88 3.22
C GLN A 59 2.93 -11.66 3.31
N PRO A 60 3.25 -12.28 4.47
CA PRO A 60 4.47 -13.07 4.64
C PRO A 60 4.60 -14.26 3.67
N ASP A 61 3.49 -14.77 3.15
CA ASP A 61 3.45 -15.87 2.17
C ASP A 61 3.62 -15.40 0.71
N GLY A 62 3.85 -14.09 0.50
CA GLY A 62 4.06 -13.49 -0.82
C GLY A 62 2.78 -13.10 -1.56
N ARG A 63 1.59 -13.43 -1.03
CA ARG A 63 0.32 -12.91 -1.59
C ARG A 63 0.22 -11.42 -1.31
N TRP A 64 -0.41 -10.68 -2.22
CA TRP A 64 -0.51 -9.23 -2.11
C TRP A 64 -1.84 -8.70 -2.62
N ALA A 65 -2.22 -7.52 -2.11
CA ALA A 65 -3.36 -6.75 -2.58
C ALA A 65 -2.90 -5.35 -2.95
N GLY A 66 -3.11 -4.98 -4.23
CA GLY A 66 -2.77 -3.66 -4.74
C GLY A 66 -3.61 -2.59 -4.07
N ILE A 67 -2.98 -1.48 -3.72
CA ILE A 67 -3.63 -0.29 -3.18
C ILE A 67 -3.66 0.74 -4.29
N TYR A 68 -4.85 1.14 -4.71
CA TYR A 68 -5.04 2.08 -5.78
C TYR A 68 -5.07 3.52 -5.26
N ALA A 69 -4.85 4.47 -6.17
CA ALA A 69 -4.99 5.90 -5.87
C ALA A 69 -6.38 6.19 -5.30
N GLY A 70 -6.42 6.95 -4.20
CA GLY A 70 -7.65 7.30 -3.49
C GLY A 70 -8.12 6.24 -2.48
N GLU A 71 -7.51 5.06 -2.44
CA GLU A 71 -7.84 4.05 -1.43
C GLU A 71 -7.09 4.28 -0.11
N SER A 72 -7.70 3.82 0.98
CA SER A 72 -7.15 3.91 2.33
C SER A 72 -6.64 2.57 2.84
N PHE A 73 -5.62 2.62 3.69
CA PHE A 73 -5.19 1.51 4.53
C PHE A 73 -4.94 2.01 5.96
N ILE A 74 -4.88 1.08 6.91
CA ILE A 74 -4.53 1.37 8.30
C ILE A 74 -3.05 1.04 8.48
N GLN A 75 -2.26 2.06 8.78
CA GLN A 75 -0.86 1.95 9.17
C GLN A 75 -0.76 1.52 10.64
N GLY A 76 0.01 0.45 10.92
CA GLY A 76 0.25 -0.11 12.26
C GLY A 76 1.65 0.14 12.79
#